data_AF-A0A510E4Y9-F1
#
_entry.id   AF-A0A510E4Y9-F1
#
_cell.length_a   1.000
_cell.length_b   1.000
_cell.length_c   1.000
_cell.angle_alpha   90.00
_cell.angle_beta   90.00
_cell.angle_gamma   90.00
#
_symmetry.space_group_name_H-M   'P 1'
#
loop_
_entity.id
_entity.type
_entity.pdbx_description
1 polymer ?
#
loop_
_entity_poly.entity_id
_entity_poly.type
_entity_poly.pdbx_seq_one_letter_code
_entity_poly.pdbx_strand_id
1 'polypeptide(L)'
;MIPLLLKITPKGKKFFKSEVKGYASFIKNAILLVRNQSRVLFVDYLDDKVNLGGYRVPPFLEGQLYFYEVIDVPEDYVPYLPCIAKAVEDKVIPLYKNRRLSCNKELVVVIENDRSS
;
A
#
# COMPACT_ATOMS: atom_id res chain seq x y z
N MET A 1 -2.83 -21.40 19.80
CA MET A 1 -2.57 -20.01 19.39
C MET A 1 -3.53 -19.71 18.25
N ILE A 2 -4.45 -18.75 18.41
CA ILE A 2 -5.42 -18.40 17.37
C ILE A 2 -4.77 -17.32 16.50
N PRO A 3 -4.63 -17.49 15.18
CA PRO A 3 -4.04 -16.47 14.32
C PRO A 3 -4.92 -15.22 14.31
N LEU A 4 -4.29 -14.04 14.39
CA LEU A 4 -5.00 -12.76 14.28
C LEU A 4 -5.49 -12.59 12.83
N LEU A 5 -6.79 -12.34 12.67
CA LEU A 5 -7.43 -12.13 11.37
C LEU A 5 -7.58 -10.62 11.12
N LEU A 6 -6.90 -10.10 10.09
CA LEU A 6 -7.05 -8.72 9.67
C LEU A 6 -7.87 -8.64 8.39
N LYS A 7 -8.95 -7.86 8.40
CA LYS A 7 -9.79 -7.61 7.22
C LYS A 7 -9.47 -6.26 6.63
N ILE A 8 -9.06 -6.23 5.36
CA ILE A 8 -8.69 -4.99 4.68
C ILE A 8 -9.35 -4.96 3.30
N THR A 9 -10.06 -3.87 3.01
CA THR A 9 -10.61 -3.60 1.68
C THR A 9 -9.53 -2.92 0.84
N PRO A 10 -9.12 -3.47 -0.31
CA PRO A 10 -8.02 -2.96 -1.12
C PRO A 10 -8.45 -1.79 -2.02
N LYS A 11 -9.39 -0.94 -1.56
CA LYS A 11 -9.87 0.21 -2.31
C LYS A 11 -9.25 1.46 -1.74
N GLY A 12 -8.28 2.01 -2.46
CA GLY A 12 -7.56 3.19 -2.02
C GLY A 12 -8.05 4.50 -2.64
N LYS A 13 -7.75 5.61 -1.99
CA LYS A 13 -7.88 6.95 -2.58
C LYS A 13 -6.75 7.16 -3.58
N LYS A 14 -7.09 7.67 -4.77
CA LYS A 14 -6.11 7.91 -5.84
C LYS A 14 -5.57 9.33 -5.77
N PHE A 15 -4.26 9.48 -5.95
CA PHE A 15 -3.57 10.76 -5.96
C PHE A 15 -2.55 10.79 -7.10
N PHE A 16 -2.64 11.75 -8.00
CA PHE A 16 -1.53 12.06 -8.90
C PHE A 16 -0.41 12.71 -8.12
N LYS A 17 0.84 12.52 -8.55
CA LYS A 17 2.01 13.13 -7.90
C LYS A 17 1.89 14.65 -7.76
N SER A 18 1.29 15.32 -8.75
CA SER A 18 1.02 16.77 -8.74
C SER A 18 -0.02 17.20 -7.68
N GLU A 19 -0.89 16.28 -7.26
CA GLU A 19 -1.95 16.49 -6.27
C GLU A 19 -1.52 16.16 -4.84
N VAL A 20 -0.33 15.57 -4.65
CA VAL A 20 0.25 15.33 -3.32
C VAL A 20 0.75 16.66 -2.74
N LYS A 21 -0.21 17.49 -2.32
CA LYS A 21 -0.04 18.78 -1.66
C LYS A 21 -1.09 18.90 -0.55
N GLY A 22 -0.87 19.80 0.40
CA GLY A 22 -1.81 20.01 1.50
C GLY A 22 -2.08 18.73 2.27
N TYR A 23 -3.35 18.40 2.53
CA TYR A 23 -3.75 17.22 3.31
C TYR A 23 -3.11 15.92 2.82
N ALA A 24 -3.07 15.69 1.50
CA ALA A 24 -2.52 14.46 0.93
C ALA A 24 -1.03 14.25 1.28
N SER A 25 -0.26 15.33 1.47
CA SER A 25 1.15 15.22 1.84
C SER A 25 1.38 14.69 3.26
N PHE A 26 0.38 14.80 4.16
CA PHE A 26 0.47 14.36 5.55
C PHE A 26 -0.02 12.92 5.78
N ILE A 27 -0.52 12.25 4.74
CA ILE A 27 -0.95 10.86 4.80
C ILE A 27 0.23 9.98 5.23
N LYS A 28 0.00 9.16 6.26
CA LYS A 28 0.93 8.20 6.86
C LYS A 28 0.16 6.94 7.27
N ASN A 29 0.84 5.91 7.75
CA ASN A 29 0.20 4.68 8.27
C ASN A 29 -0.74 4.03 7.24
N ALA A 30 -0.28 3.85 6.01
CA ALA A 30 -1.10 3.43 4.89
C ALA A 30 -0.37 2.47 3.96
N ILE A 31 -1.10 1.67 3.19
CA ILE A 31 -0.53 0.89 2.09
C ILE A 31 -0.54 1.74 0.82
N LEU A 32 0.58 1.70 0.10
CA LEU A 32 0.79 2.49 -1.09
C LEU A 32 0.90 1.58 -2.31
N LEU A 33 -0.05 1.73 -3.23
CA LEU A 33 0.01 1.12 -4.54
C LEU A 33 0.51 2.18 -5.53
N VAL A 34 1.69 1.94 -6.12
CA VAL A 34 2.16 2.74 -7.27
C VAL A 34 1.59 2.10 -8.52
N ARG A 35 0.74 2.83 -9.25
CA ARG A 35 -0.01 2.29 -10.39
C ARG A 35 0.07 3.20 -11.59
N ASN A 36 -0.05 2.61 -12.77
CA ASN A 36 -0.41 3.35 -13.98
C ASN A 36 -1.87 3.02 -14.36
N GLN A 37 -2.30 3.45 -15.54
CA GLN A 37 -3.67 3.24 -16.00
C GLN A 37 -4.05 1.76 -16.16
N SER A 38 -3.07 0.87 -16.42
CA SER A 38 -3.35 -0.54 -16.77
C SER A 38 -3.11 -1.51 -15.62
N ARG A 39 -2.15 -1.26 -14.73
CA ARG A 39 -1.77 -2.22 -13.68
C ARG A 39 -1.10 -1.59 -12.46
N VAL A 40 -0.98 -2.38 -11.41
CA VAL A 40 -0.10 -2.06 -10.28
C VAL A 40 1.35 -2.29 -10.71
N LEU A 41 2.20 -1.29 -10.47
CA LEU A 41 3.63 -1.35 -10.75
C LEU A 41 4.40 -1.83 -9.53
N PHE A 42 4.04 -1.35 -8.34
CA PHE A 42 4.76 -1.63 -7.10
C PHE A 42 3.85 -1.45 -5.89
N VAL A 43 4.12 -2.21 -4.82
CA VAL A 43 3.43 -2.09 -3.53
C VAL A 43 4.45 -1.71 -2.47
N ASP A 44 4.10 -0.73 -1.65
CA ASP A 44 4.88 -0.30 -0.50
C ASP A 44 3.95 0.08 0.65
N TYR A 45 4.51 0.57 1.75
CA TYR A 45 3.73 1.17 2.83
C TYR A 45 4.37 2.47 3.30
N LEU A 46 3.54 3.29 3.94
CA LEU A 46 3.92 4.49 4.66
C LEU A 46 3.80 4.20 6.15
N ASP A 47 4.89 4.31 6.89
CA ASP A 47 4.90 4.23 8.34
C ASP A 47 4.76 5.63 8.97
N ASP A 48 5.04 5.73 10.27
CA ASP A 48 4.97 6.99 11.01
C ASP A 48 6.12 7.95 10.67
N LYS A 49 7.18 7.48 10.01
CA LYS A 49 8.38 8.27 9.67
C LYS A 49 8.31 8.87 8.27
N VAL A 50 7.61 8.22 7.35
CA VAL A 50 7.50 8.66 5.96
C VAL A 50 6.03 8.89 5.61
N ASN A 51 5.71 10.14 5.28
CA ASN A 51 4.40 10.49 4.72
C ASN A 51 4.42 10.47 3.19
N LEU A 52 3.23 10.56 2.58
CA LEU A 52 3.08 10.50 1.12
C LEU A 52 3.83 11.62 0.38
N GLY A 53 3.93 12.82 0.96
CA GLY A 53 4.67 13.94 0.36
C GLY A 53 6.18 13.72 0.34
N GLY A 54 6.71 13.07 1.37
CA GLY A 54 8.11 12.68 1.51
C GLY A 54 8.46 11.39 0.78
N TYR A 55 7.47 10.58 0.40
CA TYR A 55 7.70 9.32 -0.28
C TYR A 55 8.45 9.49 -1.61
N ARG A 56 9.37 8.57 -1.86
CA ARG A 56 10.15 8.47 -3.09
C ARG A 56 10.02 7.06 -3.61
N VAL A 57 9.57 6.93 -4.85
CA VAL A 57 9.51 5.65 -5.54
C VAL A 57 10.93 5.09 -5.75
N PRO A 58 11.08 3.77 -5.88
CA PRO A 58 12.36 3.18 -6.28
C PRO A 58 12.89 3.76 -7.60
N PRO A 59 14.22 3.85 -7.80
CA PRO A 59 14.82 4.46 -8.99
C PRO A 59 14.33 3.89 -10.33
N PHE A 60 13.99 2.60 -10.38
CA PHE A 60 13.49 1.97 -11.61
C PHE A 60 12.09 2.45 -12.04
N LEU A 61 11.36 3.16 -11.18
CA LEU A 61 10.08 3.81 -11.50
C LEU A 61 10.22 5.33 -11.70
N GLU A 62 11.41 5.89 -11.54
CA GLU A 62 11.63 7.31 -11.83
C GLU A 62 11.41 7.60 -13.32
N GLY A 63 10.77 8.73 -13.61
CA GLY A 63 10.41 9.13 -14.97
C GLY A 63 9.19 8.42 -15.57
N GLN A 64 8.65 7.37 -14.92
CA GLN A 64 7.42 6.73 -15.37
C GLN A 64 6.18 7.54 -14.96
N LEU A 65 5.12 7.50 -15.78
CA LEU A 65 3.83 8.05 -15.41
C LEU A 65 3.10 7.08 -14.46
N TYR A 66 2.88 7.51 -13.22
CA TYR A 66 2.14 6.78 -12.21
C TYR A 66 1.28 7.72 -11.36
N PHE A 67 0.32 7.13 -10.67
CA PHE A 67 -0.41 7.71 -9.55
C PHE A 67 -0.31 6.78 -8.35
N TYR A 68 -0.54 7.35 -7.18
CA TYR A 68 -0.63 6.61 -5.93
C TYR A 68 -2.08 6.19 -5.70
N GLU A 69 -2.29 4.95 -5.29
CA GLU A 69 -3.53 4.51 -4.68
C GLU A 69 -3.22 4.15 -3.22
N VAL A 70 -3.82 4.88 -2.29
CA VAL A 70 -3.54 4.81 -0.86
C VAL A 70 -4.67 4.08 -0.17
N ILE A 71 -4.36 2.94 0.44
CA ILE A 71 -5.29 2.21 1.29
C ILE A 71 -5.03 2.62 2.74
N ASP A 72 -6.02 3.27 3.34
CA ASP A 72 -5.99 3.66 4.75
C ASP A 72 -5.96 2.40 5.63
N VAL A 73 -5.05 2.36 6.61
CA VAL A 73 -4.93 1.24 7.56
C VAL A 73 -5.40 1.73 8.94
N PRO A 74 -6.34 1.02 9.61
CA PRO A 74 -6.75 1.35 10.97
C PRO A 74 -5.55 1.43 11.93
N GLU A 75 -5.61 2.32 12.91
CA GLU A 75 -4.49 2.55 13.85
C GLU A 75 -4.05 1.27 14.58
N ASP A 76 -5.01 0.43 14.98
CA ASP A 76 -4.74 -0.86 15.62
C ASP A 76 -3.92 -1.82 14.75
N TYR A 77 -3.91 -1.62 13.43
CA TYR A 77 -3.26 -2.49 12.45
C TYR A 77 -1.93 -1.94 11.94
N VAL A 78 -1.55 -0.73 12.35
CA VAL A 78 -0.29 -0.08 11.97
C VAL A 78 0.95 -0.92 12.28
N PRO A 79 1.06 -1.63 13.42
CA PRO A 79 2.19 -2.51 13.69
C PRO A 79 2.37 -3.63 12.65
N TYR A 80 1.33 -3.93 11.87
CA TYR A 80 1.32 -5.01 10.87
C TYR A 80 1.44 -4.50 9.42
N LEU A 81 1.74 -3.22 9.20
CA LEU A 81 1.88 -2.61 7.86
C LEU A 81 2.74 -3.44 6.89
N PRO A 82 3.94 -3.94 7.26
CA PRO A 82 4.76 -4.74 6.34
C PRO A 82 4.06 -6.04 5.91
N CYS A 83 3.37 -6.71 6.83
CA CYS A 83 2.64 -7.94 6.54
C CYS A 83 1.41 -7.66 5.67
N ILE A 84 0.67 -6.60 5.98
CA ILE A 84 -0.48 -6.15 5.20
C ILE A 84 -0.04 -5.81 3.78
N ALA A 85 1.02 -5.00 3.62
CA ALA A 85 1.57 -4.64 2.32
C ALA A 85 1.98 -5.88 1.54
N LYS A 86 2.57 -6.89 2.22
CA LYS A 86 2.94 -8.15 1.59
C LYS A 86 1.72 -8.93 1.08
N ALA A 87 0.68 -9.04 1.91
CA ALA A 87 -0.57 -9.68 1.51
C ALA A 87 -1.22 -8.96 0.33
N VAL A 88 -1.21 -7.61 0.34
CA VAL A 88 -1.70 -6.78 -0.77
C VAL A 88 -0.88 -7.05 -2.04
N GLU A 89 0.45 -7.08 -1.93
CA GLU A 89 1.35 -7.40 -3.03
C GLU A 89 1.02 -8.75 -3.68
N ASP A 90 0.85 -9.79 -2.86
CA ASP A 90 0.57 -11.15 -3.35
C ASP A 90 -0.81 -11.24 -4.00
N LYS A 91 -1.76 -10.39 -3.59
CA LYS A 91 -3.10 -10.32 -4.18
C LYS A 91 -3.15 -9.55 -5.50
N VAL A 92 -2.48 -8.39 -5.58
CA VAL A 92 -2.56 -7.49 -6.74
C VAL A 92 -1.52 -7.80 -7.81
N ILE A 93 -0.49 -8.57 -7.48
CA ILE A 93 0.55 -9.08 -8.39
C ILE A 93 1.18 -7.92 -9.19
N PRO A 94 1.94 -7.01 -8.51
CA PRO A 94 2.52 -5.87 -9.18
C PRO A 94 3.56 -6.30 -10.23
N LEU A 95 3.88 -5.37 -11.14
CA LEU A 95 4.96 -5.59 -12.11
C LEU A 95 6.32 -5.84 -11.44
N TYR A 96 6.61 -5.12 -10.35
CA TYR A 96 7.84 -5.23 -9.59
C TYR A 96 7.54 -5.59 -8.14
N LYS A 97 8.26 -6.59 -7.61
CA LYS A 97 8.14 -7.01 -6.20
C LYS A 97 9.04 -6.19 -5.29
N ASN A 98 8.50 -5.79 -4.15
CA ASN A 98 9.20 -5.13 -3.07
C ASN A 98 9.75 -6.17 -2.08
N ARG A 99 11.04 -6.50 -2.22
CA ARG A 99 11.70 -7.51 -1.38
C ARG A 99 11.79 -7.15 0.10
N ARG A 100 11.48 -5.91 0.48
CA ARG A 100 11.45 -5.46 1.88
C ARG A 100 10.17 -5.88 2.60
N LEU A 101 9.11 -6.22 1.87
CA LEU A 101 7.84 -6.62 2.46
C LEU A 101 7.96 -8.05 3.02
N SER A 102 7.62 -8.19 4.29
CA SER A 102 7.69 -9.46 5.01
C SER A 102 6.49 -9.61 5.94
N CYS A 103 6.08 -10.86 6.17
CA CYS A 103 5.06 -11.18 7.14
C CYS A 103 5.53 -12.35 8.01
N ASN A 104 5.42 -12.20 9.34
CA ASN A 104 5.62 -13.32 10.25
C ASN A 104 4.42 -14.27 10.16
N LYS A 105 4.68 -15.58 10.19
CA LYS A 105 3.73 -16.67 9.88
C LYS A 105 2.50 -16.79 10.81
N GLU A 106 2.39 -15.95 11.84
CA GLU A 106 1.34 -16.01 12.86
C GLU A 106 0.14 -15.10 12.57
N LEU A 107 0.18 -14.32 11.48
CA LEU A 107 -0.87 -13.38 11.11
C LEU A 107 -1.52 -13.72 9.76
N VAL A 108 -2.85 -13.74 9.72
CA VAL A 108 -3.62 -13.98 8.49
C VAL A 108 -4.32 -12.70 8.07
N VAL A 109 -3.85 -12.08 6.99
CA VAL A 109 -4.53 -10.93 6.37
C VAL A 109 -5.51 -11.44 5.33
N VAL A 110 -6.80 -11.18 5.54
CA VAL A 110 -7.85 -11.41 4.55
C VAL A 110 -8.16 -10.10 3.85
N ILE A 111 -7.84 -10.08 2.56
CA ILE A 111 -8.20 -8.97 1.69
C ILE A 111 -9.59 -9.24 1.16
N GLU A 112 -10.55 -8.42 1.58
CA GLU A 112 -11.92 -8.52 1.10
C GLU A 112 -11.98 -8.02 -0.33
N ASN A 113 -12.46 -8.85 -1.26
CA ASN A 113 -12.73 -8.39 -2.62
C ASN A 113 -13.97 -7.49 -2.56
N ASP A 114 -13.82 -6.23 -2.98
CA ASP A 114 -14.96 -5.38 -3.28
C ASP A 114 -15.74 -6.05 -4.42
N ARG A 115 -16.91 -6.61 -4.10
CA ARG A 115 -17.90 -7.02 -5.10
C ARG A 115 -18.58 -5.75 -5.61
N SER A 116 -17.85 -4.92 -6.35
CA SER A 116 -18.44 -3.86 -7.18
C SER A 116 -18.18 -4.25 -8.63
N SER A 117 -19.11 -5.06 -9.14
CA SER A 117 -19.37 -5.21 -10.57
C SER A 117 -19.85 -3.90 -11.16
#